data_AF-A0A5C7RRE4-F1
#
_entry.id   AF-A0A5C7RRE4-F1
#
_cell.length_a   1.000
_cell.length_b   1.000
_cell.length_c   1.000
_cell.angle_alpha   90.00
_cell.angle_beta   90.00
_cell.angle_gamma   90.00
#
_symmetry.space_group_name_H-M   'P 1'
#
loop_
_entity.id
_entity.type
_entity.pdbx_description
1 polymer ?
#
loop_
_entity_poly.entity_id
_entity_poly.type
_entity_poly.pdbx_seq_one_letter_code
_entity_poly.pdbx_strand_id
1 'polypeptide(L)'
;MRRIWRGIGVALVCSLLLTFFSASAIAAKPKAGPEFDHTQTGFPLTGAHRTARCEGCHERGIFRGTPKDCASCHGNASRLPDATRIPPSHIPVSAGCDSCHRTSAWTPALFDHSSVAGRSCASCHNGTTAAGKPANHIATRQSCDACHRTSAWLPAKFDHNGVAAGSCATCHNGTAAVGKPSNHIPTTQSCDACHRTSAWLPATFNHNGVTAGSCATCHNGTTATGKPSNHLPTTQSCDACHRTTAWLPATFNHSGVTAGSCATCHNGTTATG
;
A
#
# COMPACT_ATOMS: atom_id res chain seq x y z
N MET A 1 -76.64 17.75 18.53
CA MET A 1 -77.87 17.86 19.35
C MET A 1 -77.92 16.70 20.33
N ARG A 2 -78.42 16.96 21.55
CA ARG A 2 -78.76 16.02 22.66
C ARG A 2 -77.59 15.76 23.65
N ARG A 3 -77.53 16.46 24.80
CA ARG A 3 -78.35 16.41 26.06
C ARG A 3 -77.64 15.51 27.08
N ILE A 4 -76.82 16.04 28.00
CA ILE A 4 -77.09 16.51 29.38
C ILE A 4 -77.96 15.54 30.23
N TRP A 5 -77.41 15.08 31.37
CA TRP A 5 -77.97 14.84 32.74
C TRP A 5 -77.26 13.63 33.39
N ARG A 6 -77.05 13.45 34.71
CA ARG A 6 -77.11 14.19 35.99
C ARG A 6 -76.75 13.16 37.10
N GLY A 7 -76.39 13.62 38.31
CA GLY A 7 -76.58 12.87 39.58
C GLY A 7 -75.33 12.16 40.11
N ILE A 8 -74.61 12.67 41.11
CA ILE A 8 -74.87 12.67 42.57
C ILE A 8 -74.94 11.26 43.17
N GLY A 9 -73.96 10.94 44.03
CA GLY A 9 -73.92 9.76 44.87
C GLY A 9 -72.73 9.80 45.83
N VAL A 10 -72.85 10.61 46.89
CA VAL A 10 -71.94 10.64 48.04
C VAL A 10 -72.13 9.36 48.85
N ALA A 11 -71.07 8.60 49.05
CA ALA A 11 -71.01 7.57 50.09
C ALA A 11 -69.80 7.84 50.98
N LEU A 12 -70.10 8.29 52.20
CA LEU A 12 -69.16 8.33 53.32
C LEU A 12 -68.61 6.93 53.58
N VAL A 13 -67.29 6.79 53.60
CA VAL A 13 -66.62 5.75 54.39
C VAL A 13 -65.59 6.43 55.26
N CYS A 14 -66.00 6.60 56.53
CA CYS A 14 -65.13 6.96 57.63
C CYS A 14 -64.12 5.82 57.83
N SER A 15 -62.83 6.09 57.68
CA SER A 15 -61.76 5.13 58.01
C SER A 15 -60.73 5.82 58.87
N LEU A 16 -60.61 5.28 60.09
CA LEU A 16 -59.67 5.66 61.14
C LEU A 16 -58.23 5.76 60.59
N LEU A 17 -57.62 6.94 60.79
CA LEU A 17 -56.19 7.16 60.67
C LEU A 17 -55.48 6.52 61.88
N LEU A 18 -54.91 5.32 61.70
CA LEU A 18 -53.87 4.78 62.57
C LEU A 18 -52.51 5.20 62.01
N THR A 19 -51.85 6.13 62.69
CA THR A 19 -50.49 6.57 62.40
C THR A 19 -49.49 5.49 62.84
N PHE A 20 -49.12 4.60 61.92
CA PHE A 20 -47.94 3.74 62.10
C PHE A 20 -46.67 4.57 61.87
N PHE A 21 -46.02 4.98 62.97
CA PHE A 21 -44.62 5.40 62.95
C PHE A 21 -43.75 4.16 62.72
N SER A 22 -43.46 3.84 61.47
CA SER A 22 -42.46 2.82 61.12
C SER A 22 -41.07 3.38 61.41
N ALA A 23 -40.44 2.92 62.49
CA ALA A 23 -39.02 3.15 62.72
C ALA A 23 -38.22 2.54 61.55
N SER A 24 -37.64 3.39 60.70
CA SER A 24 -36.70 2.95 59.66
C SER A 24 -35.41 2.48 60.34
N ALA A 25 -35.25 1.17 60.45
CA ALA A 25 -33.94 0.58 60.72
C ALA A 25 -33.02 0.93 59.54
N ILE A 26 -32.02 1.77 59.80
CA ILE A 26 -30.92 2.02 58.87
C ILE A 26 -30.14 0.70 58.80
N ALA A 27 -30.33 -0.07 57.74
CA ALA A 27 -29.49 -1.24 57.47
C ALA A 27 -28.04 -0.76 57.33
N ALA A 28 -27.23 -1.01 58.36
CA ALA A 28 -25.79 -0.82 58.27
C ALA A 28 -25.28 -1.67 57.10
N LYS A 29 -24.62 -1.03 56.12
CA LYS A 29 -23.88 -1.76 55.08
C LYS A 29 -22.94 -2.75 55.80
N PRO A 30 -22.94 -4.04 55.45
CA PRO A 30 -22.03 -4.98 56.08
C PRO A 30 -20.59 -4.46 55.90
N LYS A 31 -19.81 -4.44 57.00
CA LYS A 31 -18.37 -4.17 56.94
C LYS A 31 -17.78 -5.14 55.91
N ALA A 32 -17.18 -4.60 54.86
CA ALA A 32 -16.36 -5.39 53.96
C ALA A 32 -15.35 -6.16 54.82
N GLY A 33 -15.34 -7.49 54.69
CA GLY A 33 -14.30 -8.33 55.29
C GLY A 33 -12.92 -7.94 54.74
N PRO A 34 -11.83 -8.57 55.21
CA PRO A 34 -10.52 -8.33 54.62
C PRO A 34 -10.61 -8.51 53.10
N GLU A 35 -10.31 -7.44 52.37
CA GLU A 35 -10.31 -7.44 50.92
C GLU A 35 -9.35 -8.52 50.45
N PHE A 36 -9.87 -9.55 49.77
CA PHE A 36 -9.05 -10.64 49.28
C PHE A 36 -8.18 -10.16 48.12
N ASP A 37 -6.86 -10.14 48.35
CA ASP A 37 -5.87 -9.61 47.42
C ASP A 37 -5.50 -10.65 46.35
N HIS A 38 -6.05 -10.45 45.15
CA HIS A 38 -5.77 -11.32 44.00
C HIS A 38 -4.30 -11.28 43.55
N THR A 39 -3.53 -10.24 43.88
CA THR A 39 -2.12 -10.13 43.49
C THR A 39 -1.26 -11.22 44.15
N GLN A 40 -1.73 -11.81 45.25
CA GLN A 40 -1.05 -12.89 45.97
C GLN A 40 -1.40 -14.28 45.42
N THR A 41 -2.38 -14.37 44.51
CA THR A 41 -2.87 -15.65 43.99
C THR A 41 -2.16 -16.09 42.71
N GLY A 42 -1.27 -15.27 42.15
CA GLY A 42 -0.61 -15.53 40.86
C GLY A 42 -1.53 -15.32 39.65
N PHE A 43 -2.75 -14.80 39.84
CA PHE A 43 -3.60 -14.25 38.79
C PHE A 43 -4.07 -12.86 39.20
N PRO A 44 -3.24 -11.82 38.98
CA PRO A 44 -3.65 -10.46 39.29
C PRO A 44 -4.78 -10.03 38.35
N LEU A 45 -5.87 -9.51 38.91
CA LEU A 45 -6.98 -8.98 38.10
C LEU A 45 -6.53 -7.67 37.43
N THR A 46 -6.24 -7.76 36.13
CA THR A 46 -5.81 -6.62 35.30
C THR A 46 -6.78 -6.39 34.14
N GLY A 47 -6.84 -5.14 33.66
CA GLY A 47 -7.72 -4.75 32.55
C GLY A 47 -9.18 -5.14 32.77
N ALA A 48 -9.81 -5.77 31.79
CA ALA A 48 -11.22 -6.17 31.84
C ALA A 48 -11.58 -7.13 33.00
N HIS A 49 -10.61 -7.90 33.51
CA HIS A 49 -10.83 -8.81 34.63
C HIS A 49 -11.05 -8.08 35.97
N ARG A 50 -10.69 -6.80 36.09
CA ARG A 50 -10.90 -6.01 37.33
C ARG A 50 -12.37 -5.85 37.70
N THR A 51 -13.26 -5.90 36.71
CA THR A 51 -14.71 -5.75 36.90
C THR A 51 -15.45 -7.07 36.77
N ALA A 52 -14.73 -8.19 36.66
CA ALA A 52 -15.34 -9.51 36.63
C ALA A 52 -16.01 -9.80 37.97
N ARG A 53 -17.20 -10.41 37.93
CA ARG A 53 -17.88 -10.84 39.15
C ARG A 53 -17.23 -12.12 39.68
N CYS A 54 -17.23 -12.32 40.99
CA CYS A 54 -16.59 -13.45 41.65
C CYS A 54 -17.08 -14.80 41.08
N GLU A 55 -18.38 -14.92 40.84
CA GLU A 55 -19.03 -16.12 40.29
C GLU A 55 -18.63 -16.42 38.84
N GLY A 56 -18.04 -15.47 38.13
CA GLY A 56 -17.49 -15.67 36.78
C GLY A 56 -16.21 -16.51 36.76
N CYS A 57 -15.53 -16.68 37.91
CA CYS A 57 -14.32 -17.50 38.01
C CYS A 57 -14.45 -18.59 39.08
N HIS A 58 -15.22 -18.32 40.13
CA HIS A 58 -15.40 -19.21 41.27
C HIS A 58 -16.75 -19.90 41.22
N GLU A 59 -16.84 -20.90 40.34
CA GLU A 59 -18.05 -21.70 40.18
C GLU A 59 -18.48 -22.31 41.52
N ARG A 60 -19.76 -22.16 41.85
CA ARG A 60 -20.36 -22.72 43.08
C ARG A 60 -19.64 -22.27 44.38
N GLY A 61 -18.95 -21.12 44.34
CA GLY A 61 -18.19 -20.60 45.47
C GLY A 61 -16.89 -21.37 45.75
N ILE A 62 -16.37 -22.13 44.78
CA ILE A 62 -15.10 -22.83 44.91
C ILE A 62 -13.97 -21.87 44.52
N PHE A 63 -13.24 -21.39 45.54
CA PHE A 63 -12.17 -20.40 45.37
C PHE A 63 -10.78 -21.00 45.11
N ARG A 64 -10.57 -22.26 45.49
CA ARG A 64 -9.28 -22.96 45.33
C ARG A 64 -9.26 -23.73 44.02
N GLY A 65 -8.14 -23.65 43.30
CA GLY A 65 -7.90 -24.43 42.09
C GLY A 65 -8.54 -23.84 40.82
N THR A 66 -9.04 -22.61 40.87
CA THR A 66 -9.49 -21.89 39.67
C THR A 66 -8.34 -21.80 38.66
N PRO A 67 -8.55 -22.26 37.41
CA PRO A 67 -7.55 -22.16 36.35
C PRO A 67 -7.11 -20.71 36.11
N LYS A 68 -5.84 -20.51 35.74
CA LYS A 68 -5.24 -19.19 35.52
C LYS A 68 -4.81 -18.96 34.08
N ASP A 69 -4.81 -20.01 33.26
CA ASP A 69 -4.52 -19.91 31.84
C ASP A 69 -5.73 -19.35 31.08
N CYS A 70 -5.45 -18.56 30.04
CA CYS A 70 -6.50 -17.89 29.29
C CYS A 70 -7.46 -18.89 28.64
N ALA A 71 -6.96 -20.03 28.14
CA ALA A 71 -7.73 -20.99 27.36
C ALA A 71 -8.78 -21.75 28.19
N SER A 72 -8.52 -22.00 29.47
CA SER A 72 -9.50 -22.61 30.38
C SER A 72 -10.79 -21.78 30.53
N CYS A 73 -10.70 -20.46 30.40
CA CYS A 73 -11.84 -19.54 30.53
C CYS A 73 -12.32 -18.91 29.20
N HIS A 74 -11.45 -18.79 28.20
CA HIS A 74 -11.75 -18.18 26.89
C HIS A 74 -11.74 -19.17 25.73
N GLY A 75 -11.38 -20.43 25.98
CA GLY A 75 -11.39 -21.49 24.97
C GLY A 75 -12.80 -22.00 24.65
N ASN A 76 -12.89 -22.83 23.62
CA ASN A 76 -14.17 -23.35 23.12
C ASN A 76 -14.94 -24.17 24.16
N ALA A 77 -14.24 -24.82 25.09
CA ALA A 77 -14.83 -25.60 26.18
C ALA A 77 -15.29 -24.75 27.39
N SER A 78 -15.11 -23.43 27.37
CA SER A 78 -15.48 -22.56 28.49
C SER A 78 -17.00 -22.43 28.65
N ARG A 79 -17.44 -22.48 29.92
CA ARG A 79 -18.82 -22.28 30.38
C ARG A 79 -19.19 -20.81 30.54
N LEU A 80 -18.24 -19.89 30.37
CA LEU A 80 -18.51 -18.45 30.47
C LEU A 80 -19.29 -17.99 29.22
N PRO A 81 -20.53 -17.49 29.39
CA PRO A 81 -21.37 -17.08 28.25
C PRO A 81 -20.74 -15.93 27.47
N ASP A 82 -20.15 -14.98 28.20
CA ASP A 82 -19.66 -13.70 27.66
C ASP A 82 -18.13 -13.67 27.49
N ALA A 83 -17.45 -14.81 27.63
CA ALA A 83 -16.02 -14.87 27.38
C ALA A 83 -15.72 -14.63 25.89
N THR A 84 -14.76 -13.76 25.61
CA THR A 84 -14.22 -13.60 24.25
C THR A 84 -13.68 -14.94 23.77
N ARG A 85 -14.22 -15.46 22.66
CA ARG A 85 -13.79 -16.73 22.04
C ARG A 85 -12.85 -16.48 20.89
N ILE A 86 -12.04 -17.50 20.56
CA ILE A 86 -11.14 -17.47 19.40
C ILE A 86 -12.00 -17.47 18.12
N PRO A 87 -11.96 -16.42 17.29
CA PRO A 87 -12.73 -16.39 16.06
C PRO A 87 -12.16 -17.37 15.03
N PRO A 88 -12.96 -17.86 14.06
CA PRO A 88 -12.47 -18.71 12.97
C PRO A 88 -11.36 -18.06 12.13
N SER A 89 -11.30 -16.73 12.10
CA SER A 89 -10.27 -15.95 11.40
C SER A 89 -8.97 -15.75 12.19
N HIS A 90 -8.85 -16.34 13.39
CA HIS A 90 -7.66 -16.22 14.21
C HIS A 90 -6.45 -16.88 13.55
N ILE A 91 -5.28 -16.23 13.64
CA ILE A 91 -4.03 -16.78 13.12
C ILE A 91 -3.65 -18.02 13.95
N PRO A 92 -3.33 -19.17 13.32
CA PRO A 92 -2.88 -20.34 14.07
C PRO A 92 -1.58 -20.03 14.83
N VAL A 93 -1.62 -20.08 16.15
CA VAL A 93 -0.48 -19.84 17.03
C VAL A 93 -0.45 -20.90 18.13
N SER A 94 0.74 -21.39 18.47
CA SER A 94 0.96 -22.26 19.63
C SER A 94 1.40 -21.51 20.88
N ALA A 95 1.68 -20.21 20.75
CA ALA A 95 2.04 -19.33 21.86
C ALA A 95 0.83 -19.05 22.77
N GLY A 96 1.11 -18.75 24.04
CA GLY A 96 0.09 -18.31 25.00
C GLY A 96 -0.60 -17.02 24.52
N CYS A 97 -1.87 -16.84 24.89
CA CYS A 97 -2.68 -15.72 24.40
C CYS A 97 -2.05 -14.34 24.73
N ASP A 98 -1.31 -14.25 25.83
CA ASP A 98 -0.60 -13.07 26.31
C ASP A 98 0.61 -12.67 25.45
N SER A 99 1.06 -13.52 24.52
CA SER A 99 2.09 -13.12 23.54
C SER A 99 1.58 -12.06 22.57
N CYS A 100 0.27 -12.04 22.32
CA CYS A 100 -0.36 -11.13 21.36
C CYS A 100 -1.43 -10.24 22.02
N HIS A 101 -2.14 -10.73 23.03
CA HIS A 101 -3.21 -10.00 23.68
C HIS A 101 -2.79 -9.40 25.02
N ARG A 102 -3.39 -8.28 25.39
CA ARG A 102 -3.27 -7.70 26.73
C ARG A 102 -4.65 -7.66 27.36
N THR A 103 -4.74 -7.95 28.65
CA THR A 103 -6.02 -7.87 29.39
C THR A 103 -6.60 -6.46 29.39
N SER A 104 -5.75 -5.43 29.22
CA SER A 104 -6.14 -4.01 29.14
C SER A 104 -6.72 -3.62 27.77
N ALA A 105 -6.35 -4.33 26.71
CA ALA A 105 -6.82 -4.10 25.35
C ALA A 105 -6.68 -5.41 24.57
N TRP A 106 -7.79 -6.15 24.42
CA TRP A 106 -7.77 -7.44 23.75
C TRP A 106 -7.63 -7.30 22.23
N THR A 107 -8.20 -6.23 21.66
CA THR A 107 -8.10 -5.89 20.25
C THR A 107 -7.63 -4.44 20.05
N PRO A 108 -6.74 -4.17 19.07
CA PRO A 108 -6.07 -5.15 18.21
C PRO A 108 -5.02 -5.97 18.99
N ALA A 109 -4.74 -7.18 18.49
CA ALA A 109 -3.63 -7.96 19.01
C ALA A 109 -2.30 -7.28 18.64
N LEU A 110 -1.34 -7.33 19.54
CA LEU A 110 0.05 -7.03 19.24
C LEU A 110 0.60 -8.15 18.36
N PHE A 111 1.06 -7.79 17.18
CA PHE A 111 1.70 -8.75 16.27
C PHE A 111 3.02 -8.16 15.77
N ASP A 112 4.10 -8.86 16.07
CA ASP A 112 5.43 -8.51 15.58
C ASP A 112 5.75 -9.30 14.32
N HIS A 113 5.93 -8.58 13.21
CA HIS A 113 6.33 -9.19 11.94
C HIS A 113 7.79 -9.67 11.95
N SER A 114 8.62 -9.20 12.90
CA SER A 114 10.04 -9.57 13.00
C SER A 114 10.25 -11.05 13.36
N SER A 115 9.29 -11.66 14.05
CA SER A 115 9.34 -13.08 14.43
C SER A 115 8.79 -14.01 13.34
N VAL A 116 8.32 -13.47 12.22
CA VAL A 116 7.78 -14.27 11.11
C VAL A 116 8.92 -14.68 10.18
N ALA A 117 9.07 -15.97 9.93
CA ALA A 117 10.01 -16.45 8.91
C ALA A 117 9.65 -15.86 7.53
N GLY A 118 10.60 -15.24 6.84
CA GLY A 118 10.35 -14.47 5.59
C GLY A 118 9.67 -15.25 4.45
N ARG A 119 9.76 -16.58 4.44
CA ARG A 119 9.06 -17.43 3.45
C ARG A 119 7.59 -17.68 3.77
N SER A 120 7.14 -17.36 4.97
CA SER A 120 5.78 -17.65 5.45
C SER A 120 4.80 -16.49 5.25
N CYS A 121 5.21 -15.35 4.69
CA CYS A 121 4.34 -14.18 4.53
C CYS A 121 3.02 -14.51 3.81
N ALA A 122 3.08 -15.36 2.77
CA ALA A 122 1.93 -15.74 1.96
C ALA A 122 0.91 -16.63 2.70
N SER A 123 1.27 -17.25 3.84
CA SER A 123 0.31 -18.03 4.62
C SER A 123 -0.75 -17.15 5.28
N CYS A 124 -0.40 -15.90 5.62
CA CYS A 124 -1.29 -14.92 6.21
C CYS A 124 -1.75 -13.87 5.18
N HIS A 125 -0.84 -13.38 4.33
CA HIS A 125 -1.15 -12.41 3.25
C HIS A 125 -1.71 -13.11 2.00
N ASN A 126 -2.81 -13.83 2.19
CA ASN A 126 -3.47 -14.66 1.19
C ASN A 126 -4.73 -14.01 0.58
N GLY A 127 -5.08 -12.78 1.01
CA GLY A 127 -6.29 -12.08 0.57
C GLY A 127 -7.55 -12.40 1.39
N THR A 128 -7.47 -13.36 2.31
CA THR A 128 -8.55 -13.72 3.25
C THR A 128 -8.18 -13.34 4.69
N THR A 129 -7.03 -13.81 5.18
CA THR A 129 -6.56 -13.53 6.55
C THR A 129 -5.97 -12.12 6.65
N ALA A 130 -5.15 -11.75 5.67
CA ALA A 130 -4.60 -10.41 5.51
C ALA A 130 -4.51 -10.06 4.02
N ALA A 131 -4.39 -8.77 3.72
CA ALA A 131 -4.26 -8.28 2.34
C ALA A 131 -3.07 -8.98 1.63
N GLY A 132 -3.35 -9.64 0.52
CA GLY A 132 -2.35 -10.31 -0.30
C GLY A 132 -1.72 -9.38 -1.34
N LYS A 133 -1.12 -9.97 -2.38
CA LYS A 133 -0.60 -9.22 -3.54
C LYS A 133 -1.76 -8.51 -4.25
N PRO A 134 -1.71 -7.18 -4.46
CA PRO A 134 -2.73 -6.48 -5.22
C PRO A 134 -2.70 -6.89 -6.70
N ALA A 135 -3.78 -6.62 -7.44
CA ALA A 135 -3.90 -7.02 -8.84
C ALA A 135 -2.80 -6.44 -9.76
N ASN A 136 -2.25 -5.28 -9.41
CA ASN A 136 -1.16 -4.61 -10.13
C ASN A 136 0.24 -5.00 -9.62
N HIS A 137 0.36 -6.00 -8.75
CA HIS A 137 1.64 -6.49 -8.28
C HIS A 137 2.41 -7.19 -9.42
N ILE A 138 3.72 -7.00 -9.47
CA ILE A 138 4.57 -7.69 -10.45
C ILE A 138 4.51 -9.21 -10.29
N ALA A 139 4.40 -9.96 -11.40
CA ALA A 139 4.40 -11.41 -11.34
C ALA A 139 5.75 -11.93 -10.84
N THR A 140 5.78 -12.54 -9.65
CA THR A 140 6.99 -13.11 -9.05
C THR A 140 6.69 -14.31 -8.16
N ARG A 141 7.60 -15.30 -8.19
CA ARG A 141 7.65 -16.47 -7.30
C ARG A 141 8.68 -16.32 -6.17
N GLN A 142 9.39 -15.19 -6.12
CA GLN A 142 10.33 -14.91 -5.02
C GLN A 142 9.56 -14.75 -3.70
N SER A 143 10.24 -15.01 -2.59
CA SER A 143 9.70 -14.72 -1.26
C SER A 143 9.53 -13.21 -1.09
N CYS A 144 8.57 -12.79 -0.27
CA CYS A 144 8.18 -11.38 -0.14
C CYS A 144 9.34 -10.51 0.36
N ASP A 145 10.18 -11.05 1.24
CA ASP A 145 11.36 -10.43 1.83
C ASP A 145 12.50 -10.14 0.84
N ALA A 146 12.44 -10.69 -0.38
CA ALA A 146 13.36 -10.32 -1.45
C ALA A 146 13.17 -8.85 -1.91
N CYS A 147 11.94 -8.35 -1.80
CA CYS A 147 11.58 -7.00 -2.26
C CYS A 147 11.09 -6.09 -1.13
N HIS A 148 10.39 -6.64 -0.14
CA HIS A 148 9.74 -5.90 0.94
C HIS A 148 10.48 -6.07 2.27
N ARG A 149 10.37 -5.08 3.15
CA ARG A 149 10.84 -5.15 4.53
C ARG A 149 9.68 -4.96 5.49
N THR A 150 9.68 -5.68 6.61
CA THR A 150 8.64 -5.56 7.64
C THR A 150 8.66 -4.21 8.37
N SER A 151 9.84 -3.57 8.43
CA SER A 151 10.00 -2.22 9.00
C SER A 151 9.46 -1.11 8.08
N ALA A 152 9.39 -1.35 6.78
CA ALA A 152 8.90 -0.42 5.77
C ALA A 152 8.49 -1.21 4.52
N TRP A 153 7.20 -1.45 4.36
CA TRP A 153 6.69 -2.30 3.28
C TRP A 153 6.84 -1.67 1.90
N LEU A 154 6.76 -0.34 1.83
CA LEU A 154 6.95 0.45 0.63
C LEU A 154 8.01 1.56 0.86
N PRO A 155 8.80 1.92 -0.16
CA PRO A 155 8.84 1.30 -1.49
C PRO A 155 9.52 -0.09 -1.46
N ALA A 156 9.07 -0.97 -2.35
CA ALA A 156 9.74 -2.25 -2.56
C ALA A 156 11.06 -2.04 -3.31
N LYS A 157 12.08 -2.83 -2.98
CA LYS A 157 13.27 -2.92 -3.81
C LYS A 157 12.95 -3.74 -5.05
N PHE A 158 13.34 -3.24 -6.23
CA PHE A 158 13.25 -3.98 -7.48
C PHE A 158 14.62 -4.04 -8.15
N ASP A 159 14.96 -5.19 -8.71
CA ASP A 159 16.16 -5.44 -9.49
C ASP A 159 15.75 -5.90 -10.89
N HIS A 160 16.39 -5.37 -11.93
CA HIS A 160 16.15 -5.73 -13.32
C HIS A 160 16.87 -7.03 -13.73
N ASN A 161 17.67 -7.62 -12.85
CA ASN A 161 18.31 -8.91 -13.09
C ASN A 161 17.28 -10.01 -13.36
N GLY A 162 17.42 -10.69 -14.50
CA GLY A 162 16.50 -11.75 -14.93
C GLY A 162 15.24 -11.26 -15.65
N VAL A 163 15.06 -9.94 -15.83
CA VAL A 163 14.07 -9.40 -16.76
C VAL A 163 14.51 -9.73 -18.19
N ALA A 164 13.65 -10.40 -18.96
CA ALA A 164 13.96 -10.79 -20.32
C ALA A 164 14.11 -9.56 -21.23
N ALA A 165 15.12 -9.56 -22.11
CA ALA A 165 15.21 -8.57 -23.19
C ALA A 165 13.92 -8.55 -24.02
N GLY A 166 13.50 -7.38 -24.49
CA GLY A 166 12.23 -7.17 -25.19
C GLY A 166 10.98 -7.09 -24.31
N SER A 167 11.06 -7.43 -23.01
CA SER A 167 9.90 -7.41 -22.11
C SER A 167 9.71 -6.09 -21.35
N CYS A 168 10.58 -5.09 -21.54
CA CYS A 168 10.57 -3.86 -20.74
C CYS A 168 9.20 -3.15 -20.75
N ALA A 169 8.53 -3.13 -21.91
CA ALA A 169 7.24 -2.48 -22.11
C ALA A 169 6.07 -3.16 -21.38
N THR A 170 6.22 -4.40 -20.90
CA THR A 170 5.17 -5.04 -20.09
C THR A 170 4.98 -4.35 -18.74
N CYS A 171 6.03 -3.70 -18.23
CA CYS A 171 6.00 -2.92 -16.99
C CYS A 171 6.12 -1.42 -17.25
N HIS A 172 7.03 -0.98 -18.12
CA HIS A 172 7.24 0.43 -18.48
C HIS A 172 6.22 0.91 -19.52
N ASN A 173 4.93 0.81 -19.16
CA ASN A 173 3.79 1.14 -20.00
C ASN A 173 3.13 2.48 -19.63
N GLY A 174 3.69 3.23 -18.68
CA GLY A 174 3.12 4.49 -18.19
C GLY A 174 2.12 4.32 -17.05
N THR A 175 1.67 3.09 -16.76
CA THR A 175 0.75 2.78 -15.66
C THR A 175 1.47 2.03 -14.54
N ALA A 176 2.13 0.91 -14.86
CA ALA A 176 2.82 0.08 -13.86
C ALA A 176 4.21 0.60 -13.50
N ALA A 177 4.91 1.16 -14.48
CA ALA A 177 6.17 1.88 -14.32
C ALA A 177 6.27 2.98 -15.39
N VAL A 178 7.18 3.93 -15.16
CA VAL A 178 7.42 5.06 -16.06
C VAL A 178 7.75 4.56 -17.46
N GLY A 179 6.92 4.89 -18.45
CA GLY A 179 7.13 4.50 -19.84
C GLY A 179 8.06 5.46 -20.60
N LYS A 180 8.00 5.39 -21.93
CA LYS A 180 8.68 6.35 -22.82
C LYS A 180 8.12 7.76 -22.56
N PRO A 181 8.95 8.78 -22.25
CA PRO A 181 8.48 10.14 -22.11
C PRO A 181 8.01 10.72 -23.46
N SER A 182 7.25 11.81 -23.43
CA SER A 182 6.69 12.43 -24.65
C SER A 182 7.74 12.91 -25.65
N ASN A 183 8.96 13.19 -25.18
CA ASN A 183 10.11 13.60 -26.01
C ASN A 183 11.01 12.44 -26.44
N HIS A 184 10.59 11.18 -26.24
CA HIS A 184 11.35 10.02 -26.70
C HIS A 184 11.33 9.93 -28.24
N ILE A 185 12.44 9.49 -28.84
CA ILE A 185 12.52 9.24 -30.28
C ILE A 185 11.49 8.17 -30.71
N PRO A 186 10.72 8.37 -31.80
CA PRO A 186 9.77 7.35 -32.26
C PRO A 186 10.49 6.06 -32.63
N THR A 187 10.16 4.95 -31.95
CA THR A 187 10.75 3.63 -32.23
C THR A 187 9.84 2.49 -31.77
N THR A 188 9.79 1.44 -32.58
CA THR A 188 9.14 0.15 -32.28
C THR A 188 10.13 -0.91 -31.79
N GLN A 189 11.42 -0.60 -31.76
CA GLN A 189 12.45 -1.53 -31.30
C GLN A 189 12.32 -1.82 -29.80
N SER A 190 12.84 -2.98 -29.39
CA SER A 190 13.00 -3.31 -27.98
C SER A 190 13.87 -2.27 -27.28
N CYS A 191 13.56 -1.97 -26.02
CA CYS A 191 14.27 -0.92 -25.28
C CYS A 191 15.77 -1.24 -25.14
N ASP A 192 16.09 -2.52 -24.98
CA ASP A 192 17.45 -3.08 -24.90
C ASP A 192 18.30 -2.88 -26.16
N ALA A 193 17.70 -2.48 -27.30
CA ALA A 193 18.47 -2.07 -28.48
C ALA A 193 19.21 -0.73 -28.27
N CYS A 194 18.71 0.12 -27.38
CA CYS A 194 19.26 1.45 -27.11
C CYS A 194 19.71 1.65 -25.66
N HIS A 195 19.07 0.97 -24.71
CA HIS A 195 19.28 1.16 -23.28
C HIS A 195 19.89 -0.08 -22.61
N ARG A 196 20.65 0.15 -21.53
CA ARG A 196 21.13 -0.92 -20.65
C ARG A 196 20.50 -0.76 -19.27
N THR A 197 20.16 -1.87 -18.62
CA THR A 197 19.59 -1.85 -17.26
C THR A 197 20.60 -1.42 -16.19
N SER A 198 21.90 -1.61 -16.45
CA SER A 198 22.98 -1.16 -15.57
C SER A 198 23.25 0.35 -15.66
N ALA A 199 22.93 0.97 -16.80
CA ALA A 199 23.03 2.42 -17.02
C ALA A 199 22.04 2.81 -18.12
N TRP A 200 20.89 3.35 -17.72
CA TRP A 200 19.81 3.66 -18.65
C TRP A 200 20.14 4.81 -19.61
N LEU A 201 20.95 5.76 -19.14
CA LEU A 201 21.46 6.87 -19.92
C LEU A 201 23.00 6.93 -19.84
N PRO A 202 23.67 7.35 -20.93
CA PRO A 202 23.10 7.70 -22.24
C PRO A 202 22.63 6.46 -23.01
N ALA A 203 21.63 6.65 -23.87
CA ALA A 203 21.21 5.62 -24.82
C ALA A 203 22.18 5.55 -26.01
N THR A 204 22.33 4.38 -26.60
CA THR A 204 23.03 4.22 -27.88
C THR A 204 22.07 4.38 -29.04
N PHE A 205 22.45 5.12 -30.07
CA PHE A 205 21.68 5.29 -31.29
C PHE A 205 22.55 5.02 -32.53
N ASN A 206 21.99 4.31 -33.51
CA ASN A 206 22.64 4.04 -34.80
C ASN A 206 21.73 4.57 -35.91
N HIS A 207 22.33 5.28 -36.87
CA HIS A 207 21.63 5.82 -38.05
C HIS A 207 21.35 4.77 -39.14
N ASN A 208 21.81 3.53 -38.98
CA ASN A 208 21.52 2.43 -39.89
C ASN A 208 20.01 2.17 -39.95
N GLY A 209 19.44 2.18 -41.15
CA GLY A 209 18.01 1.98 -41.37
C GLY A 209 17.16 3.25 -41.27
N VAL A 210 17.75 4.41 -40.97
CA VAL A 210 17.06 5.70 -41.13
C VAL A 210 16.81 5.95 -42.61
N THR A 211 15.57 6.22 -42.98
CA THR A 211 15.17 6.48 -44.38
C THR A 211 15.85 7.73 -44.91
N ALA A 212 16.49 7.65 -46.09
CA ALA A 212 17.03 8.82 -46.78
C ALA A 212 15.93 9.88 -46.99
N GLY A 213 16.27 11.16 -46.86
CA GLY A 213 15.30 12.27 -46.88
C GLY A 213 14.56 12.54 -45.58
N SER A 214 14.61 11.63 -44.58
CA SER A 214 13.88 11.81 -43.32
C SER A 214 14.66 12.55 -42.22
N CYS A 215 15.90 12.96 -42.48
CA CYS A 215 16.81 13.51 -41.45
C CYS A 215 16.20 14.69 -40.67
N ALA A 216 15.49 15.58 -41.36
CA ALA A 216 14.88 16.78 -40.78
C ALA A 216 13.74 16.46 -39.79
N THR A 217 13.18 15.25 -39.81
CA THR A 217 12.16 14.84 -38.83
C THR A 217 12.71 14.78 -37.40
N CYS A 218 14.01 14.49 -37.26
CA CYS A 218 14.72 14.46 -35.98
C CYS A 218 15.70 15.63 -35.82
N HIS A 219 16.46 15.98 -36.87
CA HIS A 219 17.41 17.10 -36.86
C HIS A 219 16.70 18.44 -37.10
N ASN A 220 15.77 18.78 -36.22
CA ASN A 220 14.90 19.96 -36.29
C ASN A 220 15.31 21.07 -35.31
N GLY A 221 16.39 20.89 -34.54
CA GLY A 221 16.85 21.83 -33.52
C GLY A 221 16.26 21.59 -32.12
N THR A 222 15.24 20.73 -32.01
CA THR A 222 14.61 20.35 -30.72
C THR A 222 14.95 18.92 -30.35
N THR A 223 14.68 17.96 -31.25
CA THR A 223 14.92 16.52 -30.99
C THR A 223 16.39 16.17 -31.16
N ALA A 224 17.03 16.70 -32.19
CA ALA A 224 18.46 16.61 -32.45
C ALA A 224 18.95 17.90 -33.10
N THR A 225 20.26 18.11 -33.10
CA THR A 225 20.91 19.30 -33.69
C THR A 225 20.49 19.47 -35.15
N GLY A 226 19.86 20.60 -35.48
CA GLY A 226 19.49 20.94 -36.84
C GLY A 226 20.63 21.57 -37.65
N LYS A 227 20.27 22.20 -38.78
CA LYS A 227 21.22 23.00 -39.58
C LYS A 227 21.73 24.17 -38.73
N PRO A 228 23.06 24.35 -38.55
CA PRO A 228 23.60 25.51 -37.85
C PRO A 228 23.34 26.81 -38.63
N SER A 229 23.45 27.96 -37.97
CA SER A 229 23.17 29.27 -38.57
C SER A 229 24.05 29.62 -39.77
N ASN A 230 25.24 29.03 -39.87
CA ASN A 230 26.18 29.19 -40.97
C ASN A 230 26.06 28.10 -42.06
N HIS A 231 25.00 27.30 -42.05
CA HIS A 231 24.75 26.30 -43.09
C HIS A 231 24.34 26.96 -44.41
N LEU A 232 24.81 26.43 -45.55
CA LEU A 232 24.39 26.86 -46.88
C LEU A 232 22.85 26.82 -47.03
N PRO A 233 22.19 27.87 -47.55
CA PRO A 233 20.76 27.82 -47.82
C PRO A 233 20.44 26.73 -48.86
N THR A 234 19.74 25.66 -48.44
CA THR A 234 19.33 24.57 -49.33
C THR A 234 18.06 23.86 -48.83
N THR A 235 17.21 23.47 -49.79
CA THR A 235 16.01 22.65 -49.60
C THR A 235 16.23 21.18 -49.95
N GLN A 236 17.43 20.80 -50.42
CA GLN A 236 17.75 19.41 -50.72
C GLN A 236 17.74 18.54 -49.45
N SER A 237 17.52 17.24 -49.64
CA SER A 237 17.66 16.27 -48.55
C SER A 237 19.09 16.26 -48.01
N CYS A 238 19.26 16.01 -46.72
CA CYS A 238 20.57 16.06 -46.08
C CYS A 238 21.54 15.02 -46.68
N ASP A 239 21.02 13.86 -47.07
CA ASP A 239 21.74 12.76 -47.72
C ASP A 239 22.28 13.08 -49.12
N ALA A 240 21.88 14.21 -49.73
CA ALA A 240 22.51 14.70 -50.96
C ALA A 240 23.96 15.16 -50.71
N CYS A 241 24.26 15.65 -49.50
CA CYS A 241 25.57 16.20 -49.15
C CYS A 241 26.27 15.45 -48.01
N HIS A 242 25.52 14.80 -47.12
CA HIS A 242 26.04 14.16 -45.91
C HIS A 242 25.88 12.65 -45.93
N ARG A 243 26.80 11.96 -45.25
CA ARG A 243 26.71 10.51 -45.00
C ARG A 243 26.55 10.25 -43.50
N THR A 244 25.74 9.27 -43.13
CA THR A 244 25.50 8.91 -41.72
C THR A 244 26.70 8.27 -41.04
N THR A 245 27.61 7.67 -41.80
CA THR A 245 28.87 7.08 -41.30
C THR A 245 29.99 8.10 -41.13
N ALA A 246 29.92 9.24 -41.83
CA ALA A 246 30.86 10.35 -41.75
C ALA A 246 30.13 11.64 -42.17
N TRP A 247 29.63 12.39 -41.19
CA TRP A 247 28.81 13.58 -41.47
C TRP A 247 29.60 14.71 -42.13
N LEU A 248 30.89 14.83 -41.78
CA LEU A 248 31.82 15.76 -42.38
C LEU A 248 33.06 15.02 -42.93
N PRO A 249 33.66 15.51 -44.03
CA PRO A 249 33.21 16.67 -44.83
C PRO A 249 31.95 16.37 -45.65
N ALA A 250 31.15 17.41 -45.90
CA ALA A 250 30.02 17.31 -46.81
C ALA A 250 30.51 17.31 -48.27
N THR A 251 29.85 16.57 -49.14
CA THR A 251 30.10 16.63 -50.59
C THR A 251 29.18 17.67 -51.22
N PHE A 252 29.75 18.56 -52.03
CA PHE A 252 28.99 19.56 -52.79
C PHE A 252 29.38 19.50 -54.27
N ASN A 253 28.40 19.61 -55.15
CA ASN A 253 28.63 19.74 -56.60
C ASN A 253 28.00 21.03 -57.12
N HIS A 254 28.60 21.60 -58.18
CA HIS A 254 28.06 22.78 -58.84
C HIS A 254 27.01 22.42 -59.92
N SER A 255 26.70 21.14 -60.10
CA SER A 255 25.74 20.72 -61.11
C SER A 255 24.34 21.16 -60.73
N GLY A 256 23.69 21.95 -61.59
CA GLY A 256 22.37 22.52 -61.33
C GLY A 256 22.40 23.92 -60.70
N VAL A 257 23.59 24.51 -60.46
CA VAL A 257 23.72 25.93 -60.13
C VAL A 257 23.51 26.76 -61.39
N THR A 258 22.56 27.70 -61.36
CA THR A 258 22.30 28.61 -62.48
C THR A 258 23.52 29.48 -62.76
N ALA A 259 24.01 29.49 -63.99
CA ALA A 259 25.11 30.37 -64.40
C ALA A 259 24.76 31.84 -64.09
N GLY A 260 25.71 32.57 -63.49
CA GLY A 260 25.51 33.94 -63.03
C GLY A 260 25.00 34.08 -61.58
N SER A 261 24.64 32.98 -60.91
CA SER A 261 24.25 33.00 -59.48
C SER A 261 25.43 32.80 -58.52
N CYS A 262 26.67 32.72 -59.01
CA CYS A 262 27.86 32.38 -58.22
C CYS A 262 28.07 33.30 -57.00
N ALA A 263 27.81 34.60 -57.17
CA ALA A 263 27.97 35.61 -56.12
C ALA A 263 27.03 35.41 -54.92
N THR A 264 25.96 34.62 -55.07
CA THR A 264 25.06 34.29 -53.95
C THR A 264 25.73 33.39 -52.90
N CYS A 265 26.77 32.64 -53.29
CA CYS A 265 27.53 31.75 -52.41
C CYS A 265 29.00 32.18 -52.28
N HIS A 266 29.60 32.75 -53.32
CA HIS A 266 30.97 33.28 -53.31
C HIS A 266 30.99 34.76 -52.89
N ASN A 267 30.56 35.02 -51.66
CA ASN A 267 30.43 36.36 -51.08
C ASN A 267 31.43 36.63 -49.94
N GLY A 268 32.42 35.74 -49.74
CA GLY A 268 33.42 35.85 -48.68
C GLY A 268 32.94 35.41 -47.30
N THR A 269 31.63 35.18 -47.09
CA THR A 269 31.09 34.62 -45.85
C THR A 269 30.69 33.15 -45.98
N THR A 270 30.10 32.76 -47.12
CA THR A 270 29.61 31.39 -47.36
C THR A 270 30.66 30.52 -48.05
N ALA A 271 31.33 31.08 -49.07
CA ALA A 271 32.49 30.50 -49.73
C ALA A 271 33.40 31.63 -50.23
N THR A 272 34.70 31.38 -50.28
CA THR A 272 35.67 32.29 -50.91
C THR A 272 35.51 32.20 -52.44
N GLY A 273 35.51 33.37 -53.09
CA GLY A 273 35.45 33.50 -54.56
C GLY A 273 36.71 33.02 -55.26
#